data_AF-A0AAW2XR04-F1
#
_entry.id   AF-A0AAW2XR04-F1
#
_cell.length_a   1.000
_cell.length_b   1.000
_cell.length_c   1.000
_cell.angle_alpha   90.00
_cell.angle_beta   90.00
_cell.angle_gamma   90.00
#
_symmetry.space_group_name_H-M   'P 1'
#
loop_
_entity.id
_entity.type
_entity.pdbx_description
1 polymer ?
#
loop_
_entity_poly.entity_id
_entity_poly.type
_entity_poly.pdbx_seq_one_letter_code
_entity_poly.pdbx_strand_id
1 'polypeptide(L)'
;MKIKFPVVGGVGEAQTDVLQARKCYVESIKRGKKRILDETLSEENSNKRGKEPVPRPEPKEEAPVTVQPVQELLTVELIPGDPDKVIKIGSKIKEDIREQVVSCLRKNKDIFA
;
A
#
# COMPACT_ATOMS: atom_id res chain seq x y z
N MET A 1 23.12 8.31 11.83
CA MET A 1 23.39 8.14 10.38
C MET A 1 23.03 9.45 9.70
N LYS A 2 23.69 9.85 8.60
CA LYS A 2 23.36 11.09 7.87
C LYS A 2 22.74 10.72 6.52
N ILE A 3 21.66 11.39 6.14
CA ILE A 3 21.02 11.25 4.84
C ILE A 3 21.29 12.50 4.02
N LYS A 4 21.51 12.33 2.71
CA LYS A 4 21.78 13.40 1.77
C LYS A 4 20.57 13.60 0.85
N PHE A 5 20.22 14.85 0.54
CA PHE A 5 19.11 15.16 -0.36
C PHE A 5 19.46 16.36 -1.25
N PRO A 6 18.92 16.43 -2.49
CA PRO A 6 19.17 17.56 -3.38
C PRO A 6 18.61 18.87 -2.84
N VAL A 7 19.35 19.97 -3.00
CA VAL A 7 18.90 21.34 -2.73
C VAL A 7 19.31 22.26 -3.88
N VAL A 8 18.66 23.42 -4.03
CA VAL A 8 19.08 24.40 -5.04
C VAL A 8 20.52 24.82 -4.75
N GLY A 9 21.43 24.52 -5.69
CA GLY A 9 22.85 24.81 -5.53
C GLY A 9 23.68 23.72 -4.84
N GLY A 10 23.15 22.52 -4.57
CA GLY A 10 23.98 21.41 -4.09
C GLY A 10 23.25 20.27 -3.39
N VAL A 11 23.88 19.72 -2.35
CA VAL A 11 23.37 18.59 -1.57
C VAL A 11 23.24 19.02 -0.11
N GLY A 12 22.03 18.95 0.42
CA GLY A 12 21.75 19.10 1.85
C GLY A 12 22.01 17.81 2.61
N GLU A 13 22.43 17.91 3.86
CA GLU A 13 22.59 16.76 4.76
C GLU A 13 21.66 16.92 5.97
N ALA A 14 20.90 15.86 6.28
CA ALA A 14 20.11 15.78 7.50
C ALA A 14 20.64 14.64 8.39
N GLN A 15 20.68 14.89 9.69
CA GLN A 15 21.06 13.89 10.67
C GLN A 15 19.83 13.11 11.12
N THR A 16 19.85 11.78 10.94
CA THR A 16 18.77 10.90 11.38
C THR A 16 19.16 10.11 12.61
N ASP A 17 18.26 10.09 13.58
CA ASP A 17 18.24 9.12 14.66
C ASP A 17 17.46 7.89 14.20
N VAL A 18 18.19 6.81 13.93
CA VAL A 18 17.63 5.57 13.40
C VAL A 18 16.67 4.91 14.38
N LEU A 19 16.91 5.02 15.69
CA LEU A 19 16.05 4.43 16.71
C LEU A 19 14.73 5.16 16.81
N GLN A 20 14.77 6.51 16.82
CA GLN A 20 13.56 7.32 16.84
C GLN A 20 12.74 7.19 15.55
N ALA A 21 13.40 7.15 14.40
CA ALA A 21 12.72 6.93 13.11
C ALA A 21 11.97 5.58 13.10
N ARG A 22 12.63 4.50 13.56
CA ARG A 22 12.00 3.18 13.69
C ARG A 22 10.82 3.19 14.66
N LYS A 23 10.97 3.85 15.81
CA LYS A 23 9.90 3.97 16.81
C LYS A 23 8.69 4.70 16.23
N CYS A 24 8.91 5.84 15.58
CA CYS A 24 7.87 6.64 14.94
C CYS A 24 7.10 5.84 13.87
N TYR A 25 7.81 5.07 13.03
CA TYR A 25 7.18 4.21 12.03
C TYR A 25 6.27 3.17 12.68
N VAL A 26 6.78 2.42 13.66
CA VAL A 26 6.01 1.38 14.35
C VAL A 26 4.78 1.96 15.05
N GLU A 27 4.92 3.10 15.73
CA GLU A 27 3.79 3.79 16.37
C GLU A 27 2.76 4.28 15.36
N SER A 28 3.20 4.81 14.22
CA SER A 28 2.31 5.28 13.14
C SER A 28 1.48 4.13 12.56
N ILE A 29 2.10 2.96 12.33
CA ILE A 29 1.40 1.76 11.87
C ILE A 29 0.40 1.27 12.93
N LYS A 30 0.77 1.25 14.21
CA LYS A 30 -0.14 0.88 15.31
C LYS A 30 -1.33 1.84 15.41
N ARG A 31 -1.09 3.16 15.27
CA ARG A 31 -2.14 4.18 15.29
C ARG A 31 -3.05 4.11 14.06
N GLY A 32 -2.50 3.78 12.89
CA GLY A 32 -3.29 3.50 11.68
C GLY A 32 -4.23 2.32 11.87
N LYS A 33 -3.72 1.19 12.40
CA LYS A 33 -4.55 0.01 12.73
C LYS A 33 -5.62 0.31 13.78
N LYS A 34 -5.30 1.13 14.79
CA LYS A 34 -6.28 1.57 15.80
C LYS A 34 -7.40 2.41 15.16
N ARG A 35 -7.06 3.34 14.26
CA ARG A 35 -8.06 4.14 13.53
C ARG A 35 -8.97 3.28 12.66
N ILE A 36 -8.40 2.30 11.96
CA ILE A 36 -9.19 1.33 11.17
C ILE A 36 -10.16 0.55 12.09
N LEU A 37 -9.72 0.11 13.27
CA LEU A 37 -10.60 -0.53 14.25
C LEU A 37 -11.71 0.42 14.76
N ASP A 38 -11.36 1.66 15.08
CA ASP A 38 -12.29 2.67 15.63
C ASP A 38 -13.37 3.04 14.61
N GLU A 39 -12.98 3.22 13.33
CA GLU A 39 -13.87 3.54 12.22
C GLU A 39 -14.80 2.38 11.84
N THR A 40 -14.38 1.13 12.07
CA THR A 40 -15.25 -0.06 11.93
C THR A 40 -16.17 -0.30 13.13
N LEU A 41 -16.01 0.44 14.24
CA LEU A 41 -16.82 0.30 15.46
C LEU A 41 -17.83 1.45 15.65
N SER A 42 -17.85 2.45 14.77
CA SER A 42 -18.85 3.53 14.76
C SER A 42 -20.17 3.16 14.10
N GLU A 43 -20.27 1.98 13.49
CA GLU A 43 -21.54 1.42 13.05
C GLU A 43 -21.89 0.22 13.96
N GLU A 44 -22.98 0.42 14.70
CA GLU A 44 -23.85 -0.60 15.30
C GLU A 44 -23.49 -1.12 16.72
N ASN A 45 -24.26 -0.61 17.68
CA ASN A 45 -24.51 -1.21 19.00
C ASN A 45 -24.65 -2.75 18.93
N SER A 46 -23.84 -3.50 19.69
CA SER A 46 -24.31 -4.31 20.83
C SER A 46 -23.26 -5.29 21.38
N ASN A 47 -23.21 -5.34 22.71
CA ASN A 47 -22.78 -6.47 23.58
C ASN A 47 -21.29 -6.89 23.67
N LYS A 48 -20.65 -6.34 24.72
CA LYS A 48 -19.91 -7.05 25.81
C LYS A 48 -19.02 -8.26 25.44
N ARG A 49 -17.70 -8.13 25.66
CA ARG A 49 -17.01 -8.55 26.90
C ARG A 49 -15.50 -8.29 26.81
N GLY A 50 -14.98 -7.49 27.75
CA GLY A 50 -13.55 -7.43 28.00
C GLY A 50 -13.02 -8.74 28.58
N LYS A 51 -11.74 -9.01 28.31
CA LYS A 51 -10.81 -9.75 29.18
C LYS A 51 -9.37 -9.54 28.67
N GLU A 52 -8.56 -8.90 29.52
CA GLU A 52 -7.12 -9.06 29.81
C GLU A 52 -6.08 -9.20 28.67
N PRO A 53 -4.89 -8.57 28.77
CA PRO A 53 -3.81 -8.73 27.80
C PRO A 53 -3.28 -10.18 27.83
N VAL A 54 -3.59 -10.93 26.79
CA VAL A 54 -3.05 -12.28 26.58
C VAL A 54 -1.52 -12.20 26.39
N PRO A 55 -0.72 -12.97 27.14
CA PRO A 55 0.73 -13.03 26.93
C PRO A 55 1.01 -13.52 25.52
N ARG A 56 1.94 -12.87 24.82
CA ARG A 56 2.38 -13.24 23.47
C ARG A 56 2.78 -14.74 23.45
N PRO A 57 2.09 -15.60 22.67
CA PRO A 57 2.59 -16.93 22.42
C PRO A 57 3.73 -16.86 21.39
N GLU A 58 4.74 -17.70 21.60
CA GLU A 58 5.82 -18.00 20.66
C GLU A 58 5.27 -18.56 19.33
N PRO A 59 6.05 -18.51 18.23
CA PRO A 59 5.52 -18.59 16.87
C PRO A 59 5.01 -20.01 16.59
N LYS A 60 3.69 -20.19 16.66
CA LYS A 60 3.01 -21.33 16.08
C LYS A 60 2.54 -20.96 14.68
N GLU A 61 2.85 -21.87 13.76
CA GLU A 61 2.43 -21.92 12.37
C GLU A 61 0.93 -21.60 12.20
N GLU A 62 0.62 -20.96 11.07
CA GLU A 62 -0.71 -20.88 10.46
C GLU A 62 -1.81 -20.16 11.24
N ALA A 63 -1.76 -18.83 11.23
CA ALA A 63 -2.99 -18.03 11.17
C ALA A 63 -3.14 -17.55 9.70
N PRO A 64 -4.31 -17.67 9.06
CA PRO A 64 -4.50 -17.03 7.78
C PRO A 64 -4.35 -15.53 8.03
N VAL A 65 -3.23 -14.97 7.57
CA VAL A 65 -3.13 -13.53 7.37
C VAL A 65 -4.35 -13.19 6.55
N THR A 66 -5.29 -12.43 7.11
CA THR A 66 -6.42 -11.90 6.35
C THR A 66 -5.81 -11.02 5.27
N VAL A 67 -5.56 -11.66 4.12
CA VAL A 67 -4.99 -11.02 2.95
C VAL A 67 -6.02 -9.98 2.55
N GLN A 68 -5.59 -8.73 2.53
CA GLN A 68 -6.40 -7.60 2.10
C GLN A 68 -7.08 -7.92 0.76
N PRO A 69 -8.25 -7.33 0.47
CA PRO A 69 -8.96 -7.62 -0.77
C PRO A 69 -8.01 -7.45 -1.95
N VAL A 70 -7.78 -8.54 -2.69
CA VAL A 70 -7.10 -8.48 -3.98
C VAL A 70 -7.91 -7.51 -4.81
N GLN A 71 -7.37 -6.30 -4.99
CA GLN A 71 -7.99 -5.32 -5.85
C GLN A 71 -8.10 -5.98 -7.22
N GLU A 72 -9.31 -6.06 -7.76
CA GLU A 72 -9.54 -6.67 -9.05
C GLU A 72 -8.81 -5.85 -10.12
N LEU A 73 -8.02 -6.55 -10.94
CA LEU A 73 -7.16 -5.95 -11.96
C LEU A 73 -7.61 -6.43 -13.34
N LEU A 74 -7.57 -5.51 -14.30
CA LEU A 74 -7.83 -5.76 -15.70
C LEU A 74 -6.51 -5.81 -16.46
N THR A 75 -6.33 -6.86 -17.25
CA THR A 75 -5.18 -7.02 -18.13
C THR A 75 -5.41 -6.25 -19.43
N VAL A 76 -4.41 -5.48 -19.86
CA VAL A 76 -4.44 -4.70 -21.09
C VAL A 76 -3.17 -4.98 -21.90
N GLU A 77 -3.36 -5.30 -23.17
CA GLU A 77 -2.28 -5.42 -24.16
C GLU A 77 -1.77 -4.04 -24.58
N LEU A 78 -0.46 -3.84 -24.41
CA LEU A 78 0.26 -2.64 -24.85
C LEU A 78 0.53 -2.67 -26.36
N ILE A 79 0.86 -3.85 -26.89
CA ILE A 79 1.10 -4.05 -28.33
C ILE A 79 0.03 -5.02 -28.85
N PRO A 80 -0.79 -4.60 -29.83
CA PRO A 80 -1.79 -5.48 -30.43
C PRO A 80 -1.11 -6.72 -31.03
N GLY A 81 -1.50 -7.90 -30.56
CA GLY A 81 -1.00 -9.18 -31.09
C GLY A 81 0.26 -9.74 -30.39
N ASP A 82 0.76 -9.09 -29.34
CA ASP A 82 1.85 -9.61 -28.52
C ASP A 82 1.37 -9.93 -27.09
N PRO A 83 1.05 -11.20 -26.77
CA PRO A 83 0.49 -11.59 -25.48
C PRO A 83 1.48 -11.46 -24.32
N ASP A 84 2.78 -11.30 -24.60
CA ASP A 84 3.81 -11.14 -23.57
C ASP A 84 3.89 -9.68 -23.07
N LYS A 85 3.38 -8.72 -23.85
CA LYS A 85 3.44 -7.28 -23.55
C LYS A 85 2.11 -6.78 -22.98
N VAL A 86 1.79 -7.25 -21.78
CA VAL A 86 0.57 -6.92 -21.05
C VAL A 86 0.86 -6.19 -19.74
N ILE A 87 -0.07 -5.32 -19.34
CA ILE A 87 -0.06 -4.62 -18.05
C ILE A 87 -1.37 -4.82 -17.32
N LYS A 88 -1.34 -4.65 -15.99
CA LYS A 88 -2.51 -4.78 -15.13
C LYS A 88 -2.90 -3.40 -14.59
N ILE A 89 -4.14 -3.00 -14.82
CA ILE A 89 -4.72 -1.75 -14.31
C ILE A 89 -5.90 -2.06 -13.38
N GLY A 90 -6.21 -1.19 -12.41
CA GLY A 90 -7.33 -1.45 -11.50
C GLY A 90 -8.69 -1.49 -12.21
N SER A 91 -9.55 -2.44 -11.85
CA SER A 91 -10.88 -2.60 -12.46
C SER A 91 -11.86 -1.47 -12.09
N LYS A 92 -11.64 -0.83 -10.93
CA LYS A 92 -12.51 0.22 -10.37
C LYS A 92 -12.30 1.62 -10.96
N ILE A 93 -11.53 1.75 -12.05
CA ILE A 93 -11.28 3.03 -12.72
C ILE A 93 -12.47 3.33 -13.65
N LYS A 94 -12.93 4.59 -13.67
CA LYS A 94 -13.97 5.05 -14.60
C LYS A 94 -13.55 4.83 -16.05
N GLU A 95 -14.49 4.47 -16.92
CA GLU A 95 -14.22 4.12 -18.32
C GLU A 95 -13.47 5.22 -19.07
N ASP A 96 -13.91 6.49 -18.96
CA ASP A 96 -13.24 7.63 -19.60
C ASP A 96 -11.74 7.72 -19.25
N ILE A 97 -11.43 7.54 -17.95
CA ILE A 97 -10.06 7.61 -17.44
C ILE A 97 -9.29 6.37 -17.87
N ARG A 98 -9.93 5.20 -17.86
CA ARG A 98 -9.34 3.94 -18.30
C ARG A 98 -8.88 4.05 -19.75
N GLU A 99 -9.69 4.60 -20.65
CA GLU A 99 -9.33 4.79 -22.04
C GLU A 99 -8.12 5.73 -22.21
N GLN A 100 -8.11 6.83 -21.47
CA GLN A 100 -6.97 7.77 -21.46
C GLN A 100 -5.69 7.10 -20.96
N VAL A 101 -5.77 6.31 -19.89
CA VAL A 101 -4.66 5.54 -19.33
C VAL A 101 -4.14 4.54 -20.35
N VAL A 102 -5.02 3.75 -20.98
CA VAL A 102 -4.63 2.78 -22.01
C VAL A 102 -4.00 3.47 -23.23
N SER A 103 -4.57 4.59 -23.68
CA SER A 103 -4.02 5.38 -24.79
C SER A 103 -2.62 5.92 -24.47
N CYS A 104 -2.41 6.45 -23.26
CA CYS A 104 -1.11 6.92 -22.80
C CYS A 104 -0.08 5.79 -22.76
N LEU A 105 -0.45 4.64 -22.20
CA LEU A 105 0.44 3.49 -22.06
C LEU A 105 0.85 2.93 -23.42
N ARG A 106 -0.08 2.84 -24.37
CA ARG A 106 0.21 2.41 -25.75
C ARG A 106 1.09 3.38 -26.53
N LYS A 107 0.93 4.70 -26.29
CA LYS A 107 1.78 5.74 -26.92
C LYS A 107 3.23 5.67 -26.45
N ASN A 108 3.46 5.23 -25.21
CA ASN A 108 4.78 5.12 -24.59
C ASN A 108 5.24 3.66 -24.45
N LYS A 109 4.93 2.83 -25.44
CA LYS A 109 5.25 1.39 -25.43
C LYS A 109 6.75 1.10 -25.32
N ASP A 110 7.61 2.02 -25.72
CA ASP A 110 9.07 1.97 -25.58
C ASP A 110 9.54 2.04 -24.12
N ILE A 111 8.74 2.65 -23.24
CA ILE A 111 9.03 2.75 -21.79
C ILE A 111 8.44 1.57 -21.04
N PHE A 112 7.28 1.07 -21.48
CA PHE A 112 6.46 0.12 -20.73
C PHE A 112 6.46 -1.32 -21.27
N ALA A 113 7.02 -1.60 -22.47
CA ALA A 113 6.87 -2.88 -23.18
C ALA A 113 8.14 -3.44 -23.82
#